data_AF-A0A7E4VCR9-F1
#
_entry.id   AF-A0A7E4VCR9-F1
#
_cell.length_a   1.000
_cell.length_b   1.000
_cell.length_c   1.000
_cell.angle_alpha   90.00
_cell.angle_beta   90.00
_cell.angle_gamma   90.00
#
_symmetry.space_group_name_H-M   'P 1'
#
loop_
_entity.id
_entity.type
_entity.pdbx_description
1 polymer ?
#
loop_
_entity_poly.entity_id
_entity_poly.type
_entity_poly.pdbx_seq_one_letter_code
_entity_poly.pdbx_strand_id
1 'polypeptide(L)'
;MAKLRGGFIVNDFVGRIYNATQNQTEGPKMVLYSSHDGTLLSLMYAMDIATGQAIPYAACVIFEVIQNETGYYVQIKYRTNGTDQILIVNGCAALCPVKSFIELMDDKLITSQHKLEKKC
;
A
#
# COMPACT_ATOMS: atom_id res chain seq x y z
N MET A 1 4.59 -10.42 -13.33
CA MET A 1 5.82 -9.78 -12.81
C MET A 1 5.55 -8.86 -11.61
N ALA A 2 4.46 -8.07 -11.61
CA ALA A 2 4.14 -7.13 -10.51
C ALA A 2 4.13 -7.80 -9.12
N LYS A 3 3.48 -8.96 -8.97
CA LYS A 3 3.45 -9.72 -7.70
C LYS A 3 4.84 -10.12 -7.18
N LEU A 4 5.79 -10.51 -8.03
CA LEU A 4 7.13 -10.93 -7.59
C LEU A 4 7.99 -9.75 -7.15
N ARG A 5 7.79 -8.56 -7.74
CA ARG A 5 8.56 -7.36 -7.40
C ARG A 5 7.94 -6.57 -6.25
N GLY A 6 6.63 -6.32 -6.31
CA GLY A 6 5.92 -5.49 -5.35
C GLY A 6 5.15 -6.28 -4.28
N GLY A 7 4.88 -7.56 -4.48
CA GLY A 7 4.01 -8.33 -3.55
C GLY A 7 4.58 -8.49 -2.15
N PHE A 8 5.89 -8.45 -1.97
CA PHE A 8 6.53 -8.48 -0.65
C PHE A 8 6.33 -7.16 0.11
N ILE A 9 6.50 -6.02 -0.56
CA ILE A 9 6.27 -4.70 0.06
C ILE A 9 4.77 -4.45 0.30
N VAL A 10 3.88 -4.87 -0.60
CA VAL A 10 2.42 -4.82 -0.37
C VAL A 10 2.05 -5.61 0.88
N ASN A 11 2.65 -6.79 1.10
CA ASN A 11 2.42 -7.60 2.29
C ASN A 11 2.83 -6.89 3.59
N ASP A 12 3.96 -6.18 3.60
CA ASP A 12 4.37 -5.37 4.77
C ASP A 12 3.36 -4.25 5.05
N PHE A 13 2.94 -3.49 4.04
CA PHE A 13 1.92 -2.44 4.20
C PHE A 13 0.58 -3.00 4.72
N VAL A 14 0.09 -4.09 4.12
CA VAL A 14 -1.15 -4.76 4.56
C VAL A 14 -1.03 -5.24 6.01
N GLY A 15 0.08 -5.86 6.39
CA GLY A 15 0.32 -6.30 7.77
C GLY A 15 0.34 -5.14 8.77
N ARG A 16 0.97 -4.02 8.41
CA ARG A 16 1.00 -2.82 9.25
C ARG A 16 -0.37 -2.17 9.40
N ILE A 17 -1.11 -2.04 8.31
CA ILE A 17 -2.49 -1.52 8.34
C ILE A 17 -3.35 -2.40 9.24
N TYR A 18 -3.30 -3.72 9.08
CA TYR A 18 -4.03 -4.65 9.92
C TYR A 18 -3.65 -4.49 11.40
N ASN A 19 -2.37 -4.48 11.72
CA ASN A 19 -1.90 -4.30 13.10
C ASN A 19 -2.32 -2.95 13.70
N ALA A 20 -2.32 -1.88 12.90
CA ALA A 20 -2.78 -0.56 13.33
C ALA A 20 -4.28 -0.53 13.69
N THR A 21 -5.10 -1.41 13.09
CA THR A 21 -6.52 -1.54 13.46
C THR A 21 -6.76 -2.36 14.73
N GLN A 22 -5.82 -3.24 15.09
CA GLN A 22 -5.96 -4.16 16.23
C GLN A 22 -5.39 -3.58 17.53
N ASN A 23 -4.22 -2.93 17.48
CA ASN A 23 -3.49 -2.44 18.65
C ASN A 23 -3.26 -0.93 18.56
N GLN A 24 -4.28 -0.13 18.89
CA GLN A 24 -4.23 1.34 18.79
C GLN A 24 -3.13 2.01 19.63
N THR A 25 -2.53 1.32 20.60
CA THR A 25 -1.74 1.94 21.69
C THR A 25 -0.24 1.62 21.70
N GLU A 26 0.26 0.63 20.95
CA GLU A 26 1.65 0.14 21.12
C GLU A 26 2.55 0.23 19.86
N GLY A 27 2.02 0.68 18.72
CA GLY A 27 2.75 0.74 17.45
C GLY A 27 3.21 2.14 17.02
N PRO A 28 4.17 2.24 16.06
CA PRO A 28 4.55 3.52 15.48
C PRO A 28 3.37 4.14 14.72
N LYS A 29 3.08 5.43 14.98
CA LYS A 29 2.03 6.19 14.27
C LYS A 29 2.37 6.49 12.81
N MET A 30 3.65 6.44 12.46
CA MET A 30 4.16 6.71 11.12
C MET A 30 5.37 5.82 10.85
N VAL A 31 5.40 5.23 9.65
CA VAL A 31 6.53 4.45 9.14
C VAL A 31 6.92 5.05 7.80
N LEU A 32 8.22 5.36 7.64
CA LEU A 32 8.75 6.03 6.46
C LEU A 32 9.70 5.09 5.73
N TYR A 33 9.47 4.91 4.43
CA TYR A 33 10.35 4.17 3.54
C TYR A 33 11.00 5.12 2.54
N SER A 34 12.30 5.32 2.66
CA SER A 34 13.10 5.97 1.61
C SER A 34 13.48 4.92 0.58
N SER A 35 13.18 5.17 -0.70
CA SER A 35 13.33 4.18 -1.76
C SER A 35 13.47 4.84 -3.13
N HIS A 36 13.66 4.01 -4.16
CA HIS A 36 13.81 4.44 -5.54
C HIS A 36 12.47 4.42 -6.30
N ASP A 37 12.43 5.11 -7.43
CA ASP A 37 11.33 5.12 -8.40
C ASP A 37 10.83 3.71 -8.76
N GLY A 38 11.76 2.76 -8.99
CA GLY A 38 11.44 1.37 -9.29
C GLY A 38 10.67 0.67 -8.18
N THR A 39 10.97 0.98 -6.91
CA THR A 39 10.24 0.45 -5.75
C THR A 39 8.80 0.97 -5.74
N LEU A 40 8.62 2.30 -5.86
CA LEU A 40 7.29 2.91 -5.91
C LEU A 40 6.47 2.38 -7.08
N LEU A 41 7.08 2.28 -8.26
CA LEU A 41 6.42 1.77 -9.46
C LEU A 41 6.00 0.31 -9.28
N SER A 42 6.86 -0.54 -8.71
CA SER A 42 6.52 -1.94 -8.43
C SER A 42 5.40 -2.09 -7.40
N LEU A 43 5.36 -1.24 -6.37
CA LEU A 43 4.29 -1.19 -5.37
C LEU A 43 2.96 -0.81 -6.03
N MET A 44 2.96 0.29 -6.81
CA MET A 44 1.76 0.78 -7.49
C MET A 44 1.23 -0.22 -8.51
N TYR A 45 2.11 -0.88 -9.29
CA TYR A 45 1.68 -1.93 -10.21
C TYR A 45 1.18 -3.19 -9.50
N ALA A 46 1.80 -3.59 -8.38
CA ALA A 46 1.32 -4.73 -7.61
C ALA A 46 -0.08 -4.46 -7.05
N MET A 47 -0.37 -3.21 -6.67
CA MET A 47 -1.69 -2.80 -6.18
C MET A 47 -2.70 -2.47 -7.28
N ASP A 48 -2.27 -2.39 -8.54
CA ASP A 48 -3.09 -1.98 -9.69
C ASP A 48 -3.60 -0.53 -9.61
N ILE A 49 -2.72 0.38 -9.16
CA ILE A 49 -2.98 1.83 -9.00
C ILE A 49 -1.95 2.71 -9.75
N ALA A 50 -1.15 2.09 -10.61
CA ALA A 50 -0.11 2.79 -11.37
C ALA A 50 -0.72 3.66 -12.48
N THR A 51 -0.20 4.87 -12.66
CA THR A 51 -0.65 5.81 -13.71
C THR A 51 0.04 5.57 -15.06
N GLY A 52 1.02 4.68 -15.13
CA GLY A 52 1.86 4.45 -16.31
C GLY A 52 2.91 5.54 -16.58
N GLN A 53 2.96 6.58 -15.74
CA GLN A 53 3.95 7.65 -15.85
C GLN A 53 5.21 7.32 -15.03
N ALA A 54 6.34 7.94 -15.43
CA ALA A 54 7.55 7.88 -14.64
C ALA A 54 7.35 8.58 -13.29
N ILE A 55 7.88 7.98 -12.22
CA ILE A 55 7.79 8.55 -10.88
C ILE A 55 8.74 9.76 -10.81
N PRO A 56 8.25 10.99 -10.58
CA PRO A 56 9.11 12.16 -10.48
C PRO A 56 9.92 12.14 -9.17
N TYR A 57 10.97 12.96 -9.13
CA TYR A 57 11.76 13.13 -7.91
C TYR A 57 10.89 13.55 -6.72
N ALA A 58 11.23 13.02 -5.54
CA ALA A 58 10.52 13.29 -4.28
C ALA A 58 9.01 12.97 -4.31
N ALA A 59 8.56 12.12 -5.23
CA ALA A 59 7.21 11.58 -5.18
C ALA A 59 7.03 10.64 -3.99
N CYS A 60 5.85 10.68 -3.37
CA CYS A 60 5.52 9.83 -2.22
C CYS A 60 4.18 9.13 -2.43
N VAL A 61 4.12 7.84 -2.12
CA VAL A 61 2.86 7.11 -1.94
C VAL A 61 2.59 7.01 -0.44
N ILE A 62 1.47 7.55 0.00
CA ILE A 62 1.10 7.69 1.41
C ILE A 62 -0.12 6.82 1.67
N PHE A 63 -0.04 5.96 2.68
CA PHE A 63 -1.14 5.13 3.15
C PHE A 63 -1.60 5.66 4.50
N GLU A 64 -2.84 6.15 4.55
CA GLU A 64 -3.45 6.67 5.77
C GLU A 64 -4.48 5.67 6.28
N VAL A 65 -4.38 5.31 7.55
CA VAL A 65 -5.42 4.54 8.26
C VAL A 65 -6.27 5.52 9.04
N ILE A 66 -7.55 5.60 8.70
CA ILE A 66 -8.51 6.55 9.24
C ILE A 66 -9.54 5.77 10.04
N GLN A 67 -9.82 6.20 11.26
CA GLN A 67 -10.88 5.65 12.11
C GLN A 67 -12.07 6.61 12.12
N ASN A 68 -13.25 6.10 11.75
CA ASN A 68 -14.52 6.79 11.89
C ASN A 68 -15.46 5.99 12.81
N GLU A 69 -16.64 6.53 13.12
CA GLU A 69 -17.66 5.87 13.96
C GLU A 69 -18.05 4.45 13.50
N THR A 70 -17.96 4.21 12.19
CA THR A 70 -18.36 2.96 11.54
C THR A 70 -17.23 1.94 11.35
N GLY A 71 -15.98 2.30 11.67
CA GLY A 71 -14.83 1.40 11.56
C GLY A 71 -13.57 2.05 11.00
N TYR A 72 -12.66 1.21 10.49
CA TYR A 72 -11.38 1.63 9.94
C TYR A 72 -11.34 1.60 8.42
N TYR A 73 -10.68 2.60 7.87
CA TYR A 73 -10.57 2.84 6.44
C TYR A 73 -9.13 3.14 6.05
N VAL A 74 -8.80 2.85 4.80
CA VAL A 74 -7.52 3.17 4.16
C VAL A 74 -7.78 4.20 3.06
N GLN A 75 -7.00 5.26 3.07
CA GLN A 75 -6.89 6.20 1.96
C GLN A 75 -5.46 6.20 1.45
N ILE A 76 -5.30 6.12 0.13
CA ILE A 76 -3.99 6.15 -0.51
C ILE A 76 -3.86 7.48 -1.24
N LYS A 77 -2.76 8.18 -0.99
CA LYS A 77 -2.43 9.44 -1.66
C LYS A 77 -1.13 9.29 -2.44
N TYR A 78 -1.08 9.93 -3.60
CA TYR A 78 0.13 10.11 -4.37
C TYR A 78 0.48 11.59 -4.37
N ARG A 79 1.60 11.92 -3.73
CA ARG A 79 2.11 13.28 -3.64
C ARG A 79 3.18 13.49 -4.70
N THR A 80 2.96 14.47 -5.57
CA THR A 80 3.93 14.93 -6.58
C THR A 80 3.95 16.44 -6.62
N ASN A 81 5.14 17.07 -6.62
CA ASN A 81 5.30 18.53 -6.69
C ASN A 81 4.43 19.29 -5.67
N GLY A 82 4.32 18.76 -4.45
CA GLY A 82 3.51 19.35 -3.36
C GLY A 82 1.99 19.20 -3.51
N THR A 83 1.50 18.52 -4.54
CA THR A 83 0.07 18.24 -4.74
C THR A 83 -0.27 16.80 -4.38
N ASP A 84 -1.36 16.61 -3.62
CA ASP A 84 -1.88 15.28 -3.27
C ASP A 84 -3.00 14.86 -4.21
N GLN A 85 -2.87 13.66 -4.76
CA GLN A 85 -3.90 13.00 -5.55
C GLN A 85 -4.35 11.72 -4.84
N ILE A 86 -5.65 11.48 -4.75
CA ILE A 86 -6.18 10.24 -4.17
C ILE A 86 -6.03 9.12 -5.20
N LEU A 87 -5.41 8.01 -4.79
CA LEU A 87 -5.37 6.77 -5.57
C LEU A 87 -6.50 5.85 -5.11
N ILE A 88 -7.26 5.33 -6.06
CA ILE A 88 -8.38 4.42 -5.81
C ILE A 88 -7.96 3.02 -6.23
N VAL A 89 -8.08 2.06 -5.31
CA VAL A 89 -7.88 0.65 -5.62
C VAL A 89 -9.08 0.14 -6.40
N ASN A 90 -8.83 -0.60 -7.48
CA ASN A 90 -9.87 -1.25 -8.25
C ASN A 90 -10.74 -2.15 -7.36
N GLY A 91 -12.06 -1.91 -7.38
CA GLY A 91 -13.02 -2.61 -6.51
C GLY A 91 -13.24 -1.96 -5.14
N CYS A 92 -12.68 -0.77 -4.87
CA CYS A 92 -12.91 -0.02 -3.63
C CYS A 92 -13.24 1.46 -3.87
N ALA A 93 -13.70 2.15 -2.82
CA ALA A 93 -13.89 3.60 -2.82
C ALA A 93 -12.59 4.34 -2.46
N ALA A 94 -12.58 5.67 -2.66
CA ALA A 94 -11.48 6.55 -2.24
C ALA A 94 -11.14 6.45 -0.74
N LEU A 95 -12.13 6.11 0.07
CA LEU A 95 -11.98 5.74 1.47
C LEU A 95 -12.37 4.26 1.61
N CYS A 96 -11.37 3.38 1.56
CA CYS A 96 -11.58 1.94 1.42
C CYS A 96 -11.68 1.26 2.78
N PRO A 97 -12.75 0.52 3.12
CA PRO A 97 -12.81 -0.23 4.38
C PRO A 97 -11.61 -1.18 4.50
N VAL A 98 -10.93 -1.20 5.64
CA VAL A 98 -9.69 -2.01 5.83
C VAL A 98 -9.94 -3.48 5.47
N LYS A 99 -11.07 -4.05 5.88
CA LYS A 99 -11.43 -5.44 5.56
C LYS A 99 -11.46 -5.69 4.05
N SER A 100 -12.18 -4.87 3.31
CA SER A 100 -12.27 -4.96 1.84
C SER A 100 -10.92 -4.72 1.17
N PHE A 101 -10.11 -3.78 1.70
CA PHE A 101 -8.76 -3.53 1.20
C PHE A 101 -7.88 -4.79 1.31
N ILE A 102 -7.90 -5.47 2.46
CA ILE A 102 -7.12 -6.69 2.67
C ILE A 102 -7.57 -7.80 1.72
N GLU A 103 -8.88 -8.00 1.56
CA GLU A 103 -9.45 -8.98 0.62
C GLU A 103 -9.02 -8.71 -0.84
N LEU A 104 -9.00 -7.44 -1.26
CA LEU A 104 -8.56 -7.02 -2.60
C LEU A 104 -7.05 -7.11 -2.82
N MET A 105 -6.26 -7.28 -1.76
CA MET A 105 -4.80 -7.39 -1.82
C MET A 105 -4.30 -8.82 -1.69
N ASP A 106 -5.12 -9.77 -1.25
CA ASP A 106 -4.72 -11.15 -0.91
C ASP A 106 -4.01 -11.87 -2.08
N ASP A 107 -4.56 -11.73 -3.28
CA ASP A 107 -3.99 -12.31 -4.50
C ASP A 107 -2.69 -11.64 -4.95
N LYS A 108 -2.36 -10.47 -4.40
CA LYS A 108 -1.14 -9.69 -4.69
C LYS A 108 -0.01 -9.94 -3.70
N LEU A 109 -0.28 -10.61 -2.56
CA LEU A 109 0.70 -10.77 -1.47
C LEU A 109 1.77 -11.84 -1.74
N ILE A 110 2.97 -11.56 -1.25
CA ILE A 110 4.01 -12.57 -1.00
C ILE A 110 4.37 -12.50 0.48
N THR A 111 4.00 -13.55 1.21
CA THR A 111 4.00 -13.58 2.68
C THR A 111 5.36 -13.89 3.31
N SER A 112 6.32 -14.44 2.54
CA SER A 112 7.65 -14.75 3.06
C SER A 112 8.72 -14.69 1.98
N GLN A 113 9.95 -14.40 2.41
CA GLN A 113 11.13 -14.42 1.55
C GLN A 113 11.33 -15.81 0.92
N HIS A 114 11.17 -16.89 1.68
CA HIS A 114 11.27 -18.25 1.14
C HIS A 114 10.28 -18.52 -0.01
N LYS A 115 9.03 -18.02 0.13
CA LYS A 115 8.01 -18.14 -0.92
C LYS A 115 8.34 -17.29 -2.16
N LEU A 116 9.02 -16.16 -1.97
CA LEU A 116 9.54 -15.34 -3.05
C LEU A 116 10.65 -16.08 -3.80
N GLU A 117 11.66 -16.55 -3.08
CA GLU A 117 12.82 -17.26 -3.63
C GLU A 117 12.43 -18.50 -4.43
N LYS A 118 11.44 -19.27 -3.97
CA LYS A 118 10.93 -20.45 -4.70
C LYS A 118 10.27 -20.10 -6.05
N LYS A 119 9.87 -18.84 -6.25
CA LYS A 119 9.18 -18.37 -7.47
C LYS A 119 10.08 -17.56 -8.40
N CYS A 120 11.31 -17.28 -7.98
CA CYS A 120 12.35 -16.63 -8.79
C CYS A 120 13.13 -17.70 -9.55
#